data_AF-A0A7L4RC19-F1
#
_entry.id   AF-A0A7L4RC19-F1
#
_cell.length_a   1.000
_cell.length_b   1.000
_cell.length_c   1.000
_cell.angle_alpha   90.00
_cell.angle_beta   90.00
_cell.angle_gamma   90.00
#
_symmetry.space_group_name_H-M   'P 1'
#
loop_
_entity.id
_entity.type
_entity.pdbx_description
1 polymer ?
#
loop_
_entity_poly.entity_id
_entity_poly.type
_entity_poly.pdbx_seq_one_letter_code
_entity_poly.pdbx_strand_id
1 'polypeptide(L)'
;MQNKIALWALLFLALALLVLPYTNLLQSSLSKTPSGITRDMAQKFVEDDARTAYSEDAIATVSAVTQSGDQWKAEAEIELQPHSACPKLIRRHYSLMPILFVEERIVSTCEPRKPIGHRVEAIIAYAAQAPAGSYFCGFKAPVSAQEADSYCGAIDSAALTSFTQAVQGATWIVAWKYGSGTTLVALDDYANALATQ
;
A
#
# COMPACT_ATOMS: atom_id res chain seq x y z
N MET A 1 -66.32 -12.97 -25.41
CA MET A 1 -64.91 -13.09 -24.93
C MET A 1 -64.05 -11.87 -25.28
N GLN A 2 -64.28 -11.16 -26.39
CA GLN A 2 -63.49 -9.97 -26.81
C GLN A 2 -63.42 -8.82 -25.79
N ASN A 3 -64.51 -8.48 -25.10
CA ASN A 3 -64.50 -7.34 -24.16
C ASN A 3 -63.59 -7.52 -22.94
N LYS A 4 -63.33 -8.77 -22.51
CA LYS A 4 -62.42 -9.04 -21.39
C LYS A 4 -60.97 -8.80 -21.78
N ILE A 5 -60.60 -9.17 -23.01
CA ILE A 5 -59.22 -9.02 -23.53
C ILE A 5 -58.88 -7.53 -23.69
N ALA A 6 -59.81 -6.72 -24.20
CA ALA A 6 -59.63 -5.28 -24.32
C ALA A 6 -59.48 -4.59 -22.94
N LEU A 7 -60.24 -5.03 -21.94
CA LEU A 7 -60.14 -4.50 -20.58
C LEU A 7 -58.78 -4.80 -19.95
N TRP A 8 -58.28 -6.04 -20.09
CA TRP A 8 -56.95 -6.41 -19.60
C TRP A 8 -55.85 -5.64 -20.32
N ALA A 9 -55.94 -5.48 -21.65
CA ALA A 9 -54.96 -4.71 -22.43
C ALA A 9 -54.90 -3.25 -21.99
N LEU A 10 -56.05 -2.62 -21.73
CA LEU A 10 -56.12 -1.25 -21.21
C LEU A 10 -55.56 -1.14 -19.79
N LEU A 11 -55.81 -2.15 -18.94
CA LEU A 11 -55.27 -2.18 -17.58
C LEU A 11 -53.75 -2.29 -17.57
N PHE A 12 -53.17 -3.16 -18.41
CA PHE A 12 -51.72 -3.28 -18.57
C PHE A 12 -51.09 -2.02 -19.18
N LEU A 13 -51.76 -1.38 -20.14
CA LEU A 13 -51.31 -0.11 -20.71
C LEU A 13 -51.30 1.01 -19.66
N ALA A 14 -52.35 1.11 -18.84
CA ALA A 14 -52.42 2.07 -17.75
C ALA A 14 -51.35 1.80 -16.68
N LEU A 15 -51.11 0.53 -16.35
CA LEU A 15 -50.06 0.14 -15.41
C LEU A 15 -48.66 0.46 -15.95
N ALA A 16 -48.39 0.20 -17.24
CA ALA A 16 -47.13 0.54 -17.88
C ALA A 16 -46.89 2.05 -17.89
N LEU A 17 -47.92 2.84 -18.23
CA LEU A 17 -47.85 4.31 -18.21
C LEU A 17 -47.66 4.89 -16.81
N LEU A 18 -48.17 4.21 -15.77
CA LEU A 18 -47.90 4.57 -14.38
C LEU A 18 -46.48 4.20 -13.95
N VAL A 19 -45.98 3.00 -14.28
CA VAL A 19 -44.70 2.49 -13.75
C VAL A 19 -43.48 3.11 -14.46
N LEU A 20 -43.55 3.33 -15.77
CA LEU A 20 -42.43 3.86 -16.57
C LEU A 20 -41.88 5.24 -16.13
N PRO A 21 -42.70 6.23 -15.69
CA PRO A 21 -42.15 7.48 -15.15
C PRO A 21 -41.50 7.30 -13.77
N TYR A 22 -41.94 6.35 -12.94
CA TYR A 22 -41.31 6.08 -11.64
C TYR A 22 -39.97 5.36 -11.76
N THR A 23 -39.74 4.55 -12.80
CA THR A 23 -38.42 3.94 -13.04
C THR A 23 -37.37 4.98 -13.41
N ASN A 24 -37.75 6.02 -14.15
CA ASN A 24 -36.85 7.14 -14.49
C ASN A 24 -36.55 8.04 -13.27
N LEU A 25 -37.51 8.26 -12.38
CA LEU A 25 -37.32 9.00 -11.12
C LEU A 25 -36.43 8.24 -10.11
N LEU A 26 -36.55 6.91 -10.05
CA LEU A 26 -35.67 6.06 -9.24
C LEU A 26 -34.22 6.08 -9.78
N GLN A 27 -34.04 6.10 -11.10
CA GLN A 27 -32.70 6.20 -11.70
C GLN A 27 -32.07 7.60 -11.56
N SER A 28 -32.85 8.68 -11.68
CA SER A 28 -32.32 10.05 -11.48
C SER A 28 -31.91 10.35 -10.04
N SER A 29 -32.40 9.57 -9.08
CA SER A 29 -32.07 9.67 -7.65
C SER A 29 -30.84 8.83 -7.27
N LEU A 30 -30.36 7.95 -8.16
CA LEU A 30 -29.24 7.04 -7.94
C LEU A 30 -27.89 7.56 -8.45
N SER A 31 -27.84 8.70 -9.14
CA SER A 31 -26.60 9.23 -9.74
C SER A 31 -26.28 10.67 -9.35
N LYS A 32 -26.40 10.99 -8.06
CA LYS A 32 -25.62 12.08 -7.47
C LYS A 32 -24.71 11.48 -6.42
N THR A 33 -23.69 10.77 -6.90
CA THR A 33 -22.50 10.44 -6.12
C THR A 33 -22.01 11.74 -5.48
N PRO A 34 -21.73 11.79 -4.16
CA PRO A 34 -21.26 13.02 -3.53
C PRO A 34 -19.97 13.46 -4.23
N SER A 35 -20.04 14.55 -5.00
CA SER A 35 -18.87 15.28 -5.47
C SER A 35 -18.21 15.88 -4.22
N GLY A 36 -17.34 15.14 -3.54
CA GLY A 36 -16.89 15.56 -2.21
C GLY A 36 -15.61 14.93 -1.68
N ILE A 37 -15.11 13.83 -2.26
CA ILE A 37 -13.79 13.32 -1.87
C ILE A 37 -12.75 14.07 -2.70
N THR A 38 -11.87 14.82 -2.01
CA THR A 38 -10.67 15.39 -2.62
C THR A 38 -9.56 14.34 -2.67
N ARG A 39 -8.52 14.58 -3.47
CA ARG A 39 -7.31 13.75 -3.48
C ARG A 39 -6.72 13.58 -2.08
N ASP A 40 -6.67 14.66 -1.30
CA ASP A 40 -6.11 14.65 0.05
C ASP A 40 -6.95 13.80 1.01
N MET A 41 -8.28 13.86 0.89
CA MET A 41 -9.17 12.99 1.64
C MET A 41 -9.00 11.52 1.24
N ALA A 42 -8.84 11.24 -0.06
CA ALA A 42 -8.61 9.90 -0.56
C ALA A 42 -7.28 9.33 -0.04
N GLN A 43 -6.21 10.13 -0.05
CA GLN A 43 -4.91 9.73 0.49
C GLN A 43 -5.00 9.47 1.99
N LYS A 44 -5.56 10.42 2.75
CA LYS A 44 -5.71 10.31 4.20
C LYS A 44 -6.54 9.08 4.60
N PHE A 45 -7.61 8.79 3.86
CA PHE A 45 -8.42 7.60 4.09
C PHE A 45 -7.59 6.31 3.99
N VAL A 46 -6.73 6.21 2.97
CA VAL A 46 -5.88 5.03 2.77
C VAL A 46 -4.84 4.89 3.89
N GLU A 47 -4.21 6.01 4.29
CA GLU A 47 -3.27 6.04 5.42
C GLU A 47 -3.95 5.62 6.74
N ASP A 48 -5.16 6.12 7.01
CA ASP A 48 -5.93 5.80 8.22
C ASP A 48 -6.44 4.34 8.22
N ASP A 49 -6.86 3.81 7.06
CA ASP A 49 -7.27 2.40 6.89
C ASP A 49 -6.11 1.45 7.21
N ALA A 50 -4.93 1.71 6.65
CA ALA A 50 -3.76 0.85 6.86
C ALA A 50 -3.34 0.78 8.33
N ARG A 51 -3.38 1.90 9.05
CA ARG A 51 -3.10 1.94 10.50
C ARG A 51 -4.14 1.17 11.31
N THR A 52 -5.41 1.25 10.93
CA THR A 52 -6.53 0.62 11.66
C THR A 52 -6.61 -0.88 11.40
N ALA A 53 -6.35 -1.32 10.16
CA ALA A 53 -6.59 -2.70 9.74
C ALA A 53 -5.50 -3.71 10.17
N TYR A 54 -4.28 -3.24 10.47
CA TYR A 54 -3.14 -4.13 10.71
C TYR A 54 -2.55 -3.98 12.12
N SER A 55 -1.76 -2.95 12.33
CA SER A 55 -1.06 -2.69 13.60
C SER A 55 -0.63 -1.23 13.64
N GLU A 56 -0.49 -0.67 14.83
CA GLU A 56 -0.01 0.71 15.00
C GLU A 56 1.38 0.93 14.36
N ASP A 57 2.21 -0.12 14.30
CA ASP A 57 3.56 -0.10 13.72
C ASP A 57 3.60 -0.35 12.21
N ALA A 58 2.44 -0.51 11.54
CA ALA A 58 2.40 -0.70 10.09
C ALA A 58 2.71 0.63 9.38
N ILE A 59 3.60 0.59 8.38
CA ILE A 59 3.96 1.76 7.58
C ILE A 59 3.25 1.65 6.23
N ALA A 60 2.41 2.62 5.91
CA ALA A 60 1.69 2.70 4.65
C ALA A 60 2.30 3.79 3.75
N THR A 61 2.64 3.42 2.51
CA THR A 61 3.10 4.34 1.48
C THR A 61 2.09 4.36 0.35
N VAL A 62 1.43 5.50 0.15
CA VAL A 62 0.46 5.69 -0.95
C VAL A 62 1.23 6.01 -2.23
N SER A 63 1.28 5.07 -3.17
CA SER A 63 2.03 5.20 -4.42
C SER A 63 1.26 5.96 -5.49
N ALA A 64 -0.07 5.86 -5.50
CA ALA A 64 -0.92 6.53 -6.47
C ALA A 64 -2.28 6.87 -5.88
N VAL A 65 -2.80 8.05 -6.24
CA VAL A 65 -4.20 8.43 -6.04
C VAL A 65 -4.68 9.06 -7.34
N THR A 66 -5.62 8.40 -8.01
CA THR A 66 -6.09 8.78 -9.34
C THR A 66 -7.62 8.83 -9.38
N GLN A 67 -8.15 9.77 -10.15
CA GLN A 67 -9.57 9.86 -10.41
C GLN A 67 -9.87 9.21 -11.76
N SER A 68 -10.85 8.31 -11.80
CA SER A 68 -11.33 7.61 -13.00
C SER A 68 -12.85 7.78 -13.08
N GLY A 69 -13.29 8.71 -13.93
CA GLY A 69 -14.69 9.16 -13.93
C GLY A 69 -15.07 9.78 -12.58
N ASP A 70 -16.16 9.29 -11.98
CA ASP A 70 -16.64 9.74 -10.67
C ASP A 70 -16.02 8.97 -9.50
N GLN A 71 -15.02 8.10 -9.74
CA GLN A 71 -14.42 7.25 -8.73
C GLN A 71 -12.97 7.64 -8.44
N TRP A 72 -12.61 7.67 -7.16
CA TRP A 72 -11.22 7.72 -6.74
C TRP A 72 -10.68 6.30 -6.59
N LYS A 73 -9.51 6.07 -7.16
CA LYS A 73 -8.71 4.87 -6.98
C LYS A 73 -7.40 5.23 -6.30
N ALA A 74 -6.93 4.37 -5.43
CA ALA A 74 -5.64 4.55 -4.80
C ALA A 74 -4.89 3.23 -4.76
N GLU A 75 -3.57 3.32 -4.73
CA GLU A 75 -2.69 2.19 -4.50
C GLU A 75 -1.79 2.53 -3.33
N ALA A 76 -1.69 1.59 -2.39
CA ALA A 76 -0.77 1.70 -1.27
C ALA A 76 -0.04 0.40 -1.04
N GLU A 77 1.24 0.56 -0.70
CA GLU A 77 2.06 -0.51 -0.17
C GLU A 77 2.11 -0.39 1.34
N ILE A 78 1.92 -1.51 2.03
CA ILE A 78 1.83 -1.55 3.49
C ILE A 78 2.87 -2.55 4.00
N GLU A 79 3.78 -2.03 4.81
CA GLU A 79 4.81 -2.82 5.47
C GLU A 79 4.32 -3.23 6.86
N LEU A 80 4.24 -4.54 7.08
CA LEU A 80 3.87 -5.11 8.37
C LEU A 80 5.15 -5.50 9.11
N GLN A 81 5.25 -5.07 10.37
CA GLN A 81 6.43 -5.27 11.21
C GLN A 81 7.73 -4.80 10.50
N PRO A 82 7.77 -3.55 10.00
CA PRO A 82 8.78 -3.04 9.07
C PRO A 82 10.23 -3.15 9.58
N HIS A 83 10.41 -3.21 10.91
CA HIS A 83 11.72 -3.26 11.55
C HIS A 83 12.08 -4.62 12.18
N SER A 84 11.32 -5.66 11.85
CA SER A 84 11.61 -7.03 12.29
C SER A 84 12.61 -7.73 11.36
N ALA A 85 13.04 -8.94 11.73
CA ALA A 85 13.85 -9.80 10.86
C ALA A 85 13.07 -10.35 9.64
N CYS A 86 11.74 -10.32 9.68
CA CYS A 86 10.88 -10.85 8.61
C CYS A 86 9.67 -9.92 8.39
N PRO A 87 9.91 -8.68 7.92
CA PRO A 87 8.85 -7.78 7.56
C PRO A 87 8.04 -8.36 6.39
N LYS A 88 6.77 -7.98 6.28
CA LYS A 88 5.91 -8.36 5.16
C LYS A 88 5.52 -7.13 4.37
N LEU A 89 5.29 -7.31 3.09
CA LEU A 89 4.81 -6.27 2.19
C LEU A 89 3.57 -6.75 1.47
N ILE A 90 2.55 -5.92 1.53
CA ILE A 90 1.30 -6.11 0.81
C ILE A 90 1.01 -4.86 0.01
N ARG A 91 0.31 -5.03 -1.11
CA ARG A 91 -0.20 -3.94 -1.91
C ARG A 91 -1.72 -3.98 -1.87
N ARG A 92 -2.35 -2.84 -1.67
CA ARG A 92 -3.81 -2.70 -1.74
C ARG A 92 -4.19 -1.76 -2.88
N HIS A 93 -5.10 -2.23 -3.71
CA HIS A 93 -5.75 -1.44 -4.75
C HIS A 93 -7.14 -1.05 -4.26
N TYR A 94 -7.34 0.24 -4.01
CA TYR A 94 -8.58 0.81 -3.49
C TYR A 94 -9.45 1.34 -4.63
N SER A 95 -10.75 1.12 -4.49
CA SER A 95 -11.80 1.94 -5.10
C SER A 95 -12.55 2.61 -3.96
N LEU A 96 -12.64 3.93 -3.92
CA LEU A 96 -13.17 4.66 -2.76
C LEU A 96 -14.68 4.94 -2.84
N MET A 97 -15.33 4.65 -3.98
CA MET A 97 -16.77 4.84 -4.16
C MET A 97 -17.39 3.78 -5.11
N PRO A 98 -18.08 2.75 -4.57
CA PRO A 98 -18.12 2.36 -3.16
C PRO A 98 -16.74 1.95 -2.67
N ILE A 99 -16.52 2.01 -1.34
CA ILE A 99 -15.25 1.59 -0.73
C ILE A 99 -15.10 0.08 -0.91
N LEU A 100 -14.11 -0.32 -1.70
CA LEU A 100 -13.72 -1.69 -1.98
C LEU A 100 -12.20 -1.73 -2.09
N PHE A 101 -11.59 -2.85 -1.72
CA PHE A 101 -10.17 -3.06 -1.95
C PHE A 101 -9.88 -4.49 -2.39
N VAL A 102 -8.79 -4.64 -3.14
CA VAL A 102 -8.16 -5.92 -3.43
C VAL A 102 -6.76 -5.89 -2.84
N GLU A 103 -6.40 -6.94 -2.12
CA GLU A 103 -5.09 -7.10 -1.50
C GLU A 103 -4.24 -8.10 -2.29
N GLU A 104 -3.01 -7.70 -2.56
CA GLU A 104 -1.97 -8.52 -3.16
C GLU A 104 -0.82 -8.68 -2.16
N ARG A 105 -0.37 -9.92 -1.93
CA ARG A 105 0.77 -10.20 -1.05
C ARG A 105 2.05 -10.19 -1.87
N ILE A 106 2.84 -9.12 -1.74
CA ILE A 106 4.10 -8.96 -2.47
C ILE A 106 5.22 -9.76 -1.80
N VAL A 107 5.33 -9.67 -0.47
CA VAL A 107 6.29 -10.41 0.36
C VAL A 107 5.54 -11.00 1.54
N SER A 108 5.44 -12.32 1.59
CA SER A 108 4.64 -13.04 2.59
C SER A 108 5.43 -14.08 3.40
N THR A 109 6.67 -14.35 3.01
CA THR A 109 7.57 -15.36 3.58
C THR A 109 8.87 -14.71 4.03
N CYS A 110 9.64 -15.39 4.89
CA CYS A 110 10.98 -14.96 5.31
C CYS A 110 12.07 -15.46 4.35
N GLU A 111 11.73 -15.64 3.07
CA GLU A 111 12.65 -16.06 2.03
C GLU A 111 12.83 -14.90 1.05
N PRO A 112 14.06 -14.35 0.89
CA PRO A 112 14.28 -13.20 0.04
C PRO A 112 14.17 -13.63 -1.43
N ARG A 113 13.33 -12.94 -2.21
CA ARG A 113 13.33 -13.11 -3.67
C ARG A 113 14.55 -12.41 -4.27
N LYS A 114 15.04 -12.97 -5.37
CA LYS A 114 16.13 -12.39 -6.17
C LYS A 114 15.64 -12.17 -7.61
N PRO A 115 15.91 -11.02 -8.24
CA PRO A 115 16.52 -9.83 -7.64
C PRO A 115 15.63 -9.19 -6.56
N ILE A 116 16.25 -8.50 -5.61
CA ILE A 116 15.57 -7.73 -4.55
C ILE A 116 14.79 -6.60 -5.21
N GLY A 117 13.46 -6.58 -5.04
CA GLY A 117 12.61 -5.52 -5.55
C GLY A 117 12.25 -4.47 -4.50
N HIS A 118 12.25 -4.85 -3.22
CA HIS A 118 11.71 -4.03 -2.13
C HIS A 118 12.64 -4.08 -0.91
N ARG A 119 12.63 -3.01 -0.12
CA ARG A 119 13.47 -2.92 1.10
C ARG A 119 13.21 -4.04 2.11
N VAL A 120 11.97 -4.52 2.21
CA VAL A 120 11.62 -5.66 3.08
C VAL A 120 12.37 -6.93 2.68
N GLU A 121 12.61 -7.15 1.38
CA GLU A 121 13.34 -8.31 0.86
C GLU A 121 14.83 -8.17 1.16
N ALA A 122 15.37 -6.93 1.11
CA ALA A 122 16.74 -6.66 1.53
C ALA A 122 16.95 -6.96 3.03
N ILE A 123 16.02 -6.54 3.90
CA ILE A 123 16.06 -6.87 5.33
C ILE A 123 16.07 -8.39 5.52
N ILE A 124 15.12 -9.11 4.92
CA ILE A 124 15.01 -10.57 5.02
C ILE A 124 16.32 -11.24 4.56
N ALA A 125 16.92 -10.76 3.48
CA ALA A 125 18.12 -11.35 2.91
C ALA A 125 19.32 -11.34 3.86
N TYR A 126 19.39 -10.36 4.77
CA TYR A 126 20.50 -10.22 5.71
C TYR A 126 20.14 -10.61 7.15
N ALA A 127 18.86 -10.66 7.50
CA ALA A 127 18.40 -10.83 8.88
C ALA A 127 18.95 -12.07 9.60
N ALA A 128 19.22 -13.15 8.87
CA ALA A 128 19.78 -14.39 9.43
C ALA A 128 21.20 -14.21 10.02
N GLN A 129 21.92 -13.16 9.65
CA GLN A 129 23.27 -12.86 10.15
C GLN A 129 23.28 -11.98 11.39
N ALA A 130 22.13 -11.40 11.76
CA ALA A 130 22.02 -10.49 12.90
C ALA A 130 21.54 -11.23 14.16
N PRO A 131 21.86 -10.72 15.37
CA PRO A 131 21.32 -11.25 16.62
C PRO A 131 19.79 -11.23 16.65
N ALA A 132 19.18 -12.23 17.30
CA ALA A 132 17.74 -12.26 17.50
C ALA A 132 17.26 -11.03 18.31
N GLY A 133 16.18 -10.40 17.86
CA GLY A 133 15.65 -9.17 18.46
C GLY A 133 16.31 -7.88 17.99
N SER A 134 17.16 -7.94 16.96
CA SER A 134 17.68 -6.73 16.30
C SER A 134 16.55 -5.91 15.67
N TYR A 135 16.72 -4.58 15.68
CA TYR A 135 15.86 -3.63 14.95
C TYR A 135 16.46 -3.39 13.57
N PHE A 136 15.69 -3.64 12.50
CA PHE A 136 16.17 -3.58 11.12
C PHE A 136 15.61 -2.40 10.33
N CYS A 137 16.40 -1.91 9.38
CA CYS A 137 15.97 -0.95 8.37
C CYS A 137 16.60 -1.31 7.03
N GLY A 138 15.83 -1.18 5.96
CA GLY A 138 16.27 -1.40 4.60
C GLY A 138 16.00 -0.16 3.75
N PHE A 139 16.92 0.15 2.86
CA PHE A 139 16.86 1.32 2.00
C PHE A 139 17.36 0.99 0.61
N LYS A 140 16.86 1.72 -0.38
CA LYS A 140 17.47 1.73 -1.71
C LYS A 140 18.63 2.71 -1.71
N ALA A 141 19.76 2.33 -2.27
CA ALA A 141 20.92 3.20 -2.39
C ALA A 141 20.74 4.20 -3.57
N PRO A 142 21.23 5.44 -3.46
CA PRO A 142 21.80 6.05 -2.25
C PRO A 142 20.73 6.50 -1.25
N VAL A 143 21.03 6.42 0.05
CA VAL A 143 20.11 6.82 1.13
C VAL A 143 20.27 8.31 1.43
N SER A 144 19.15 9.01 1.54
CA SER A 144 19.12 10.40 2.02
C SER A 144 18.93 10.46 3.54
N ALA A 145 19.48 11.49 4.19
CA ALA A 145 19.29 11.69 5.63
C ALA A 145 17.80 11.83 6.02
N GLN A 146 17.01 12.52 5.20
CA GLN A 146 15.57 12.67 5.41
C GLN A 146 14.84 11.31 5.38
N GLU A 147 15.16 10.45 4.40
CA GLU A 147 14.59 9.11 4.32
C GLU A 147 14.99 8.28 5.55
N ALA A 148 16.26 8.31 5.92
CA ALA A 148 16.79 7.63 7.10
C ALA A 148 16.08 8.05 8.39
N ASP A 149 15.97 9.37 8.64
CA ASP A 149 15.33 9.90 9.85
C ASP A 149 13.82 9.59 9.89
N SER A 150 13.15 9.65 8.74
CA SER A 150 11.70 9.41 8.65
C SER A 150 11.31 7.95 8.82
N TYR A 151 12.11 7.03 8.27
CA TYR A 151 11.82 5.59 8.29
C TYR A 151 12.49 4.88 9.46
N CYS A 152 13.68 5.32 9.89
CA CYS A 152 14.56 4.56 10.79
C CYS A 152 15.22 5.43 11.87
N GLY A 153 14.41 6.11 12.69
CA GLY A 153 14.91 7.04 13.71
C GLY A 153 15.80 6.44 14.80
N ALA A 154 15.97 5.11 14.87
CA ALA A 154 16.85 4.44 15.82
C ALA A 154 18.33 4.37 15.38
N ILE A 155 18.61 4.68 14.12
CA ILE A 155 19.94 4.58 13.47
C ILE A 155 20.43 5.98 13.10
N ASP A 156 21.73 6.24 13.30
CA ASP A 156 22.33 7.53 12.96
C ASP A 156 22.33 7.75 11.43
N SER A 157 21.52 8.70 10.96
CA SER A 157 21.37 9.02 9.55
C SER A 157 22.64 9.58 8.93
N ALA A 158 23.51 10.25 9.70
CA ALA A 158 24.79 10.74 9.19
C ALA A 158 25.76 9.58 8.88
N ALA A 159 25.84 8.60 9.78
CA ALA A 159 26.63 7.39 9.56
C ALA A 159 26.11 6.57 8.37
N LEU A 160 24.79 6.38 8.28
CA LEU A 160 24.15 5.66 7.17
C LEU A 160 24.37 6.33 5.81
N THR A 161 24.20 7.65 5.74
CA THR A 161 24.41 8.43 4.52
C THR A 161 25.88 8.36 4.08
N SER A 162 26.81 8.52 5.03
CA SER A 162 28.25 8.44 4.76
C SER A 162 28.67 7.06 4.26
N PHE A 163 28.19 6.00 4.90
CA PHE A 163 28.44 4.61 4.47
C PHE A 163 27.93 4.37 3.05
N THR A 164 26.69 4.79 2.77
CA THR A 164 26.08 4.57 1.45
C THR A 164 26.82 5.30 0.33
N GLN A 165 27.35 6.50 0.60
CA GLN A 165 28.15 7.25 -0.39
C GLN A 165 29.53 6.63 -0.63
N ALA A 166 30.08 5.92 0.34
CA ALA A 166 31.39 5.28 0.25
C ALA A 166 31.38 3.97 -0.55
N VAL A 167 30.24 3.27 -0.61
CA VAL A 167 30.14 1.96 -1.27
C VAL A 167 29.60 2.09 -2.69
N GLN A 168 30.46 1.84 -3.67
CA GLN A 168 30.06 1.81 -5.08
C GLN A 168 29.34 0.50 -5.43
N GLY A 169 28.35 0.59 -6.32
CA GLY A 169 27.64 -0.59 -6.86
C GLY A 169 26.58 -1.20 -5.93
N ALA A 170 26.39 -0.65 -4.74
CA ALA A 170 25.28 -1.03 -3.86
C ALA A 170 23.94 -0.60 -4.47
N THR A 171 22.96 -1.51 -4.48
CA THR A 171 21.57 -1.16 -4.78
C THR A 171 20.73 -1.04 -3.52
N TRP A 172 21.09 -1.80 -2.48
CA TRP A 172 20.36 -1.84 -1.22
C TRP A 172 21.30 -1.65 -0.04
N ILE A 173 20.81 -0.95 0.99
CA ILE A 173 21.49 -0.80 2.27
C ILE A 173 20.59 -1.40 3.33
N VAL A 174 21.14 -2.30 4.14
CA VAL A 174 20.49 -2.84 5.33
C VAL A 174 21.26 -2.37 6.55
N ALA A 175 20.55 -1.79 7.49
CA ALA A 175 21.09 -1.37 8.76
C ALA A 175 20.36 -2.12 9.87
N TRP A 176 21.08 -2.61 10.87
CA TRP A 176 20.46 -3.22 12.03
C TRP A 176 21.14 -2.79 13.32
N LYS A 177 20.33 -2.72 14.39
CA LYS A 177 20.77 -2.30 15.72
C LYS A 177 20.46 -3.38 16.75
N TYR A 178 21.45 -3.72 17.58
CA TYR A 178 21.31 -4.61 18.71
C TYR A 178 22.03 -4.03 19.93
N GLY A 179 21.28 -3.72 20.99
CA GLY A 179 21.80 -2.95 22.11
C GLY A 179 22.28 -1.56 21.68
N SER A 180 23.54 -1.23 21.97
CA SER A 180 24.19 0.01 21.52
C SER A 180 24.90 -0.13 20.17
N GLY A 181 25.05 -1.35 19.64
CA GLY A 181 25.74 -1.62 18.38
C GLY A 181 24.83 -1.39 17.18
N THR A 182 25.38 -0.78 16.14
CA THR A 182 24.74 -0.64 14.82
C THR A 182 25.67 -1.25 13.78
N THR A 183 25.12 -2.00 12.85
CA THR A 183 25.84 -2.54 11.70
C THR A 183 25.15 -2.10 10.43
N LEU A 184 25.97 -1.68 9.47
CA LEU A 184 25.52 -1.24 8.14
C LEU A 184 26.04 -2.21 7.10
N VAL A 185 25.20 -2.56 6.15
CA VAL A 185 25.51 -3.57 5.12
C VAL A 185 25.06 -3.04 3.78
N ALA A 186 25.96 -3.08 2.81
CA ALA A 186 25.66 -2.76 1.44
C ALA A 186 25.48 -4.05 0.63
N LEU A 187 24.38 -4.15 -0.12
CA LEU A 187 24.02 -5.29 -0.94
C LEU A 187 23.82 -4.87 -2.41
N ASP A 188 24.10 -5.78 -3.33
CA ASP A 188 23.59 -5.70 -4.70
C ASP A 188 22.14 -6.23 -4.81
N ASP A 189 21.57 -6.21 -6.00
CA ASP A 189 20.22 -6.73 -6.26
C ASP A 189 20.07 -8.24 -6.06
N TYR A 190 21.17 -8.99 -5.95
CA TYR A 190 21.17 -10.45 -5.74
C TYR A 190 21.52 -10.84 -4.30
N ALA A 191 21.46 -9.88 -3.37
CA ALA A 191 21.80 -10.03 -1.96
C ALA A 191 23.27 -10.39 -1.68
N ASN A 192 24.18 -10.09 -2.60
CA ASN A 192 25.61 -10.24 -2.33
C ASN A 192 26.07 -9.03 -1.51
N ALA A 193 26.73 -9.30 -0.37
CA ALA A 193 27.31 -8.25 0.45
C ALA A 193 28.54 -7.65 -0.25
N LEU A 194 28.53 -6.33 -0.41
CA LEU A 194 29.61 -5.56 -1.02
C LEU A 194 30.51 -4.91 0.05
N ALA A 195 29.92 -4.50 1.17
CA ALA A 195 30.62 -3.94 2.31
C ALA A 195 29.79 -4.08 3.60
N THR A 196 30.47 -4.12 4.74
CA THR A 196 29.87 -4.12 6.08
C THR A 196 30.66 -3.18 7.00
N GLN A 197 29.96 -2.40 7.82
CA GLN A 197 30.53 -1.49 8.84
C GLN A 197 29.90 -1.77 10.20
#